data_AF-A0A067PH48-F1
#
_entry.id   AF-A0A067PH48-F1
#
_cell.length_a   1.000
_cell.length_b   1.000
_cell.length_c   1.000
_cell.angle_alpha   90.00
_cell.angle_beta   90.00
_cell.angle_gamma   90.00
#
_symmetry.space_group_name_H-M   'P 1'
#
loop_
_entity.id
_entity.type
_entity.pdbx_description
1 polymer ?
#
loop_
_entity_poly.entity_id
_entity_poly.type
_entity_poly.pdbx_seq_one_letter_code
_entity_poly.pdbx_strand_id
1 'polypeptide(L)'
;MHQLHKGVFKDHLFKWVLTVPLYQGLCIFKKGLSSITQWTGNKYWQMEKVFVGIVSSLYPDEPCVIAASCAILDFIYLAHYPSYTTSSLQAMNKALKAFHDNKQVFVDYRLHSHFNIPKLHWLQHYVASIINFAKQASQASN
;
A
#
# COMPACT_ATOMS: atom_id res chain seq x y z
N MET A 1 5.03 7.39 -10.38
CA MET A 1 3.88 6.44 -10.37
C MET A 1 4.22 5.00 -10.69
N HIS A 2 4.93 4.67 -11.80
CA HIS A 2 5.15 3.26 -12.20
C HIS A 2 5.82 2.39 -11.10
N GLN A 3 6.65 2.98 -10.24
CA GLN A 3 7.35 2.29 -9.15
C GLN A 3 6.45 1.89 -7.96
N LEU A 4 5.36 2.63 -7.69
CA LEU A 4 4.44 2.36 -6.58
C LEU A 4 3.55 1.15 -6.89
N HIS A 5 2.90 1.16 -8.06
CA HIS A 5 2.04 0.08 -8.50
C HIS A 5 2.79 -1.24 -8.73
N LYS A 6 3.88 -1.19 -9.51
CA LYS A 6 4.66 -2.39 -9.82
C LYS A 6 5.42 -2.87 -8.58
N GLY A 7 6.04 -1.94 -7.83
CA GLY A 7 6.91 -2.29 -6.73
C GLY A 7 6.20 -2.57 -5.41
N VAL A 8 5.38 -1.65 -4.91
CA VAL A 8 4.79 -1.79 -3.56
C VAL A 8 3.54 -2.67 -3.60
N PHE A 9 2.64 -2.43 -4.57
CA PHE A 9 1.40 -3.19 -4.66
C PHE A 9 1.63 -4.61 -5.17
N LYS A 10 2.21 -4.79 -6.37
CA LYS A 10 2.37 -6.13 -6.98
C LYS A 10 3.44 -7.00 -6.31
N ASP A 11 4.66 -6.48 -6.15
CA ASP A 11 5.78 -7.33 -5.72
C ASP A 11 5.74 -7.66 -4.21
N HIS A 12 5.06 -6.82 -3.42
CA HIS A 12 5.00 -6.95 -1.96
C HIS A 12 3.58 -7.20 -1.46
N LEU A 13 2.69 -6.21 -1.48
CA LEU A 13 1.38 -6.31 -0.82
C LEU A 13 0.54 -7.47 -1.36
N PHE A 14 0.41 -7.57 -2.68
CA PHE A 14 -0.36 -8.63 -3.34
C PHE A 14 0.20 -10.02 -3.01
N LYS A 15 1.53 -10.15 -3.01
CA LYS A 15 2.20 -11.41 -2.67
C LYS A 15 1.99 -11.78 -1.20
N TRP A 16 2.15 -10.83 -0.28
CA TRP A 16 1.95 -11.08 1.16
C TRP A 16 0.54 -11.55 1.47
N VAL A 17 -0.46 -10.83 0.97
CA VAL A 17 -1.88 -11.16 1.17
C VAL A 17 -2.24 -12.52 0.56
N LEU A 18 -1.59 -12.97 -0.51
CA LEU A 18 -1.84 -14.31 -1.06
C LEU A 18 -1.07 -15.43 -0.36
N THR A 19 -0.12 -15.10 0.51
CA THR A 19 0.75 -16.07 1.19
C THR A 19 0.39 -16.24 2.67
N VAL A 20 -0.31 -15.28 3.30
CA VAL A 20 -0.91 -15.51 4.63
C VAL A 20 -1.87 -16.72 4.51
N PRO A 21 -1.85 -17.68 5.46
CA PRO A 21 -2.78 -18.79 5.45
C PRO A 21 -4.22 -18.27 5.43
N LEU A 22 -4.93 -18.56 4.34
CA LEU A 22 -6.31 -18.10 4.17
C LEU A 22 -7.19 -18.75 5.22
N TYR A 23 -8.12 -17.97 5.78
CA TYR A 23 -9.13 -18.51 6.66
C TYR A 23 -9.88 -19.64 5.95
N GLN A 24 -10.07 -20.78 6.64
CA GLN A 24 -10.73 -21.98 6.10
C GLN A 24 -12.23 -21.70 5.92
N GLY A 25 -12.61 -21.08 4.79
CA GLY A 25 -14.03 -20.85 4.50
C GLY A 25 -14.38 -19.98 3.30
N LEU A 26 -13.44 -19.25 2.67
CA LEU A 26 -13.80 -18.28 1.62
C LEU A 26 -13.05 -18.43 0.29
N CYS A 27 -13.81 -18.15 -0.77
CA CYS A 27 -13.56 -18.45 -2.18
C CYS A 27 -12.30 -17.79 -2.74
N ILE A 28 -11.28 -18.62 -2.97
CA ILE A 28 -10.20 -18.28 -3.88
C ILE A 28 -10.73 -18.41 -5.30
N PHE A 29 -10.89 -17.29 -6.01
CA PHE A 29 -11.00 -17.31 -7.48
C PHE A 29 -9.63 -17.71 -8.07
N LYS A 30 -9.28 -19.00 -7.95
CA LYS A 30 -7.97 -19.58 -8.36
C LYS A 30 -7.61 -19.30 -9.83
N LYS A 31 -8.60 -18.97 -10.67
CA LYS A 31 -8.44 -18.61 -12.10
C LYS A 31 -8.53 -17.10 -12.40
N GLY A 32 -9.00 -16.26 -11.48
CA GLY A 32 -9.29 -14.84 -11.73
C GLY A 32 -8.15 -13.88 -11.43
N LEU A 33 -7.36 -14.16 -10.39
CA LEU A 33 -6.27 -13.28 -9.94
C LEU A 33 -4.92 -13.58 -10.64
N SER A 34 -4.73 -14.82 -11.11
CA SER A 34 -3.50 -15.30 -11.78
C SER A 34 -3.48 -15.05 -13.29
N SER A 35 -4.62 -14.72 -13.91
CA SER A 35 -4.76 -14.58 -15.36
C SER A 35 -4.36 -13.21 -15.92
N ILE A 36 -4.08 -12.22 -15.06
CA ILE A 36 -3.66 -10.88 -15.48
C ILE A 36 -2.14 -10.88 -15.68
N THR A 37 -1.72 -11.18 -16.91
CA THR A 37 -0.31 -11.18 -17.34
C THR A 37 0.24 -9.78 -17.60
N GLN A 38 -0.63 -8.81 -17.91
CA GLN A 38 -0.24 -7.43 -18.22
C GLN A 38 -1.04 -6.41 -17.39
N TRP A 39 -0.34 -5.76 -16.47
CA TRP A 39 -0.89 -4.75 -15.57
C TRP A 39 -0.55 -3.36 -16.12
N THR A 40 -1.57 -2.64 -16.59
CA THR A 40 -1.45 -1.21 -16.96
C THR A 40 -1.79 -0.34 -15.76
N GLY A 41 -1.34 0.92 -15.73
CA GLY A 41 -1.57 1.83 -14.59
C GLY A 41 -3.05 1.92 -14.17
N ASN A 42 -3.95 1.98 -15.15
CA ASN A 42 -5.40 2.01 -14.88
C ASN A 42 -5.93 0.68 -14.30
N LYS A 43 -5.36 -0.47 -14.70
CA LYS A 43 -5.70 -1.78 -14.12
C LYS A 43 -5.21 -1.92 -12.68
N TYR A 44 -4.04 -1.37 -12.36
CA TYR A 44 -3.54 -1.34 -10.99
C TYR A 44 -4.48 -0.57 -10.07
N TRP A 45 -4.90 0.63 -10.50
CA TRP A 45 -5.85 1.44 -9.75
C TRP A 45 -7.19 0.76 -9.48
N GLN A 46 -7.78 0.13 -10.51
CA GLN A 46 -9.03 -0.59 -10.35
C GLN A 46 -8.87 -1.79 -9.41
N MET A 47 -7.74 -2.49 -9.48
CA MET A 47 -7.48 -3.58 -8.54
C MET A 47 -7.22 -3.09 -7.12
N GLU A 48 -6.50 -1.99 -6.92
CA GLU A 48 -6.29 -1.38 -5.59
C GLU A 48 -7.61 -1.09 -4.88
N LYS A 49 -8.63 -0.60 -5.61
CA LYS A 49 -9.98 -0.35 -5.07
C LYS A 49 -10.72 -1.62 -4.63
N VAL A 50 -10.61 -2.69 -5.40
CA VAL A 50 -11.29 -3.97 -5.10
C VAL A 50 -10.50 -4.78 -4.06
N PHE A 51 -9.18 -4.55 -3.96
CA PHE A 51 -8.28 -5.32 -3.12
C PHE A 51 -8.61 -5.21 -1.62
N VAL A 52 -9.11 -4.07 -1.15
CA VAL A 52 -9.58 -3.93 0.24
C VAL A 52 -10.68 -4.95 0.55
N GLY A 53 -11.68 -5.07 -0.32
CA GLY A 53 -12.77 -6.04 -0.15
C GLY A 53 -12.28 -7.49 -0.21
N ILE A 54 -11.27 -7.77 -1.04
CA ILE A 54 -10.61 -9.07 -1.09
C ILE A 54 -9.90 -9.35 0.24
N VAL A 55 -9.09 -8.43 0.75
CA VAL A 55 -8.38 -8.63 2.04
C VAL A 55 -9.39 -8.85 3.17
N SER A 56 -10.43 -8.02 3.26
CA SER A 56 -11.46 -8.16 4.31
C SER A 56 -12.24 -9.47 4.24
N SER A 57 -12.43 -10.04 3.04
CA SER A 57 -13.11 -11.33 2.88
C SER A 57 -12.20 -12.53 3.10
N LEU A 58 -10.90 -12.41 2.84
CA LEU A 58 -9.93 -13.50 3.05
C LEU A 58 -9.48 -13.60 4.51
N TYR A 59 -9.53 -12.48 5.24
CA TYR A 59 -8.96 -12.31 6.57
C TYR A 59 -9.96 -11.70 7.59
N PRO A 60 -11.21 -12.21 7.67
CA PRO A 60 -12.25 -11.59 8.50
C PRO A 60 -11.87 -11.53 9.98
N ASP A 61 -11.08 -12.51 10.46
CA ASP A 61 -10.64 -12.62 11.85
C ASP A 61 -9.23 -12.06 12.10
N GLU A 62 -8.60 -11.45 11.09
CA GLU A 62 -7.22 -10.95 11.16
C GLU A 62 -7.19 -9.42 10.91
N PRO A 63 -7.63 -8.61 11.91
CA PRO A 63 -7.78 -7.17 11.75
C PRO A 63 -6.46 -6.47 11.44
N CYS A 64 -5.32 -6.99 11.92
CA CYS A 64 -4.00 -6.45 11.64
C CYS A 64 -3.63 -6.58 10.16
N VAL A 65 -3.98 -7.69 9.50
CA VAL A 65 -3.73 -7.89 8.05
C VAL A 65 -4.55 -6.90 7.23
N ILE A 66 -5.82 -6.72 7.59
CA ILE A 66 -6.72 -5.75 6.96
C ILE A 66 -6.17 -4.33 7.15
N ALA A 67 -5.88 -3.93 8.39
CA ALA A 67 -5.41 -2.60 8.73
C ALA A 67 -4.09 -2.25 8.02
N ALA A 68 -3.11 -3.15 8.02
CA ALA A 68 -1.84 -2.92 7.33
C ALA A 68 -2.01 -2.80 5.81
N SER A 69 -2.89 -3.62 5.22
CA SER A 69 -3.15 -3.60 3.78
C SER A 69 -3.88 -2.32 3.35
N CYS A 70 -4.92 -1.92 4.09
CA CYS A 70 -5.64 -0.67 3.86
C CYS A 70 -4.71 0.54 4.00
N ALA A 71 -3.86 0.56 5.03
CA ALA A 71 -2.92 1.66 5.26
C ALA A 71 -1.96 1.89 4.08
N ILE A 72 -1.45 0.83 3.44
CA ILE A 72 -0.64 0.98 2.22
C ILE A 72 -1.48 1.52 1.06
N LEU A 73 -2.68 1.00 0.86
CA LEU A 73 -3.56 1.44 -0.23
C LEU A 73 -3.99 2.89 -0.08
N ASP A 74 -4.31 3.34 1.13
CA ASP A 74 -4.62 4.73 1.45
C ASP A 74 -3.43 5.63 1.11
N PHE A 75 -2.21 5.21 1.45
CA PHE A 75 -1.01 5.96 1.09
C PHE A 75 -0.83 6.05 -0.43
N ILE A 76 -1.01 4.95 -1.16
CA ILE A 76 -0.92 4.92 -2.63
C ILE A 76 -1.98 5.84 -3.25
N TYR A 77 -3.21 5.80 -2.73
CA TYR A 77 -4.32 6.63 -3.17
C TYR A 77 -4.01 8.12 -3.00
N LEU A 78 -3.52 8.51 -1.81
CA LEU A 78 -3.12 9.87 -1.51
C LEU A 78 -1.92 10.33 -2.34
N ALA A 79 -0.95 9.46 -2.60
CA ALA A 79 0.22 9.75 -3.45
C ALA A 79 -0.12 9.95 -4.94
N HIS A 80 -1.35 9.63 -5.35
CA HIS A 80 -1.85 9.90 -6.70
C HIS A 80 -2.60 11.22 -6.82
N TYR A 81 -2.78 11.97 -5.73
CA TYR A 81 -3.45 13.26 -5.80
C TYR A 81 -2.65 14.23 -6.69
N PRO A 82 -3.33 15.00 -7.54
CA PRO A 82 -2.67 15.95 -8.44
C PRO A 82 -2.00 17.11 -7.67
N SER A 83 -2.47 17.40 -6.47
CA SER A 83 -1.91 18.39 -5.56
C SER A 83 -2.07 17.96 -4.11
N TYR A 84 -1.18 18.43 -3.25
CA TYR A 84 -1.14 18.07 -1.83
C TYR A 84 -1.46 19.29 -0.97
N THR A 85 -2.44 19.14 -0.08
CA THR A 85 -2.72 20.06 1.02
C THR A 85 -2.04 19.56 2.30
N THR A 86 -1.93 20.43 3.31
CA THR A 86 -1.50 20.03 4.66
C THR A 86 -2.29 18.84 5.20
N SER A 87 -3.61 18.81 4.96
CA SER A 87 -4.47 17.69 5.38
C SER A 87 -4.16 16.39 4.64
N SER A 88 -3.87 16.44 3.33
CA SER A 88 -3.46 15.26 2.57
C SER A 88 -2.11 14.70 3.05
N LEU A 89 -1.14 15.56 3.37
CA LEU A 89 0.16 15.14 3.90
C LEU A 89 0.03 14.53 5.31
N GLN A 90 -0.83 15.09 6.15
CA GLN A 90 -1.17 14.51 7.45
C GLN A 90 -1.82 13.13 7.29
N ALA A 91 -2.74 12.98 6.33
CA ALA A 91 -3.36 11.70 6.03
C ALA A 91 -2.33 10.66 5.54
N MET A 92 -1.36 11.07 4.72
CA MET A 92 -0.27 10.19 4.28
C MET A 92 0.60 9.72 5.45
N ASN A 93 0.97 10.61 6.37
CA ASN A 93 1.71 10.23 7.57
C ASN A 93 0.90 9.30 8.47
N LYS A 94 -0.40 9.55 8.62
CA LYS A 94 -1.30 8.68 9.38
C LYS A 94 -1.38 7.28 8.77
N ALA A 95 -1.47 7.19 7.43
CA ALA A 95 -1.46 5.93 6.71
C ALA A 95 -0.13 5.18 6.93
N LEU A 96 1.02 5.84 6.82
CA LEU A 96 2.31 5.22 7.12
C LEU A 96 2.41 4.72 8.56
N LYS A 97 1.93 5.51 9.53
CA LYS A 97 1.91 5.10 10.93
C LYS A 97 1.04 3.87 11.13
N ALA A 98 -0.18 3.86 10.59
CA ALA A 98 -1.08 2.72 10.67
C ALA A 98 -0.47 1.45 10.06
N PHE A 99 0.25 1.57 8.94
CA PHE A 99 0.99 0.45 8.38
C PHE A 99 2.09 -0.02 9.35
N HIS A 100 2.90 0.88 9.89
CA HIS A 100 3.97 0.51 10.80
C HIS A 100 3.50 -0.14 12.10
N ASP A 101 2.35 0.30 12.62
CA ASP A 101 1.75 -0.27 13.83
C ASP A 101 1.26 -1.72 13.59
N ASN A 102 0.90 -2.08 12.36
CA ASN A 102 0.27 -3.37 12.04
C ASN A 102 1.14 -4.33 11.21
N LYS A 103 2.23 -3.86 10.58
CA LYS A 103 3.06 -4.66 9.66
C LYS A 103 3.62 -5.94 10.29
N GLN A 104 3.80 -5.98 11.62
CA GLN A 104 4.38 -7.13 12.32
C GLN A 104 3.64 -8.44 11.99
N VAL A 105 2.34 -8.37 11.72
CA VAL A 105 1.52 -9.52 11.31
C VAL A 105 2.12 -10.28 10.11
N PHE A 106 2.70 -9.61 9.11
CA PHE A 106 3.29 -10.33 7.97
C PHE A 106 4.66 -10.96 8.30
N VAL A 107 5.36 -10.46 9.32
CA VAL A 107 6.58 -11.11 9.85
C VAL A 107 6.21 -12.35 10.65
N ASP A 108 5.14 -12.26 11.45
CA ASP A 108 4.67 -13.36 12.30
C ASP A 108 4.20 -14.56 11.45
N TYR A 109 3.57 -14.30 10.30
CA TYR A 109 3.28 -15.32 9.29
C TYR A 109 4.50 -15.77 8.47
N ARG A 110 5.72 -15.36 8.83
CA ARG A 110 6.99 -15.67 8.15
C ARG A 110 7.01 -15.29 6.67
N LEU A 111 6.22 -14.30 6.27
CA LEU A 111 6.15 -13.86 4.87
C LEU A 111 7.31 -12.96 4.47
N HIS A 112 7.97 -12.36 5.46
CA HIS A 112 9.20 -11.60 5.29
C HIS A 112 10.00 -11.56 6.59
N SER A 113 11.33 -11.62 6.49
CA SER A 113 12.23 -11.50 7.65
C SER A 113 12.40 -10.06 8.13
N HIS A 114 12.19 -9.06 7.26
CA HIS A 114 12.24 -7.64 7.61
C HIS A 114 11.48 -6.77 6.59
N PHE A 115 11.03 -5.58 7.04
CA PHE A 115 10.41 -4.56 6.18
C PHE A 115 11.37 -3.50 5.63
N ASN A 116 12.69 -3.76 5.65
CA ASN A 116 13.69 -2.96 4.91
C ASN A 116 13.57 -3.18 3.41
N ILE A 117 12.40 -2.89 2.85
CA ILE A 117 12.17 -2.85 1.42
C ILE A 117 12.47 -1.42 1.00
N PRO A 118 13.49 -1.18 0.15
CA PRO A 118 13.91 0.15 -0.25
C PRO A 118 12.74 1.02 -0.74
N LYS A 119 11.75 0.41 -1.40
CA LYS A 119 10.55 1.10 -1.89
C LYS A 119 9.58 1.54 -0.79
N LEU A 120 9.45 0.78 0.29
CA LEU A 120 8.67 1.15 1.49
C LEU A 120 9.39 2.19 2.33
N HIS A 121 10.72 2.08 2.44
CA HIS A 121 11.55 3.10 3.08
C HIS A 121 11.47 4.44 2.32
N TRP A 122 11.41 4.40 0.98
CA TRP A 122 11.16 5.58 0.16
C TRP A 122 9.82 6.29 0.47
N LEU A 123 8.78 5.57 0.91
CA LEU A 123 7.50 6.19 1.29
C LEU A 123 7.65 7.11 2.51
N GLN A 124 8.54 6.76 3.44
CA GLN A 124 8.85 7.58 4.61
C GLN A 124 9.47 8.93 4.20
N HIS A 125 10.28 8.92 3.14
CA HIS A 125 10.91 10.13 2.60
C HIS A 125 10.03 10.89 1.60
N TYR A 126 8.94 10.28 1.12
CA TYR A 126 8.06 10.88 0.11
C TYR A 126 7.35 12.13 0.64
N VAL A 127 6.80 12.06 1.85
CA VAL A 127 6.13 13.20 2.50
C VAL A 127 7.13 14.34 2.78
N ALA A 128 8.32 14.00 3.29
CA ALA A 128 9.39 14.97 3.53
C ALA A 128 9.86 15.66 2.23
N SER A 129 9.95 14.90 1.13
CA SER A 129 10.34 15.42 -0.18
C SER A 129 9.33 16.42 -0.73
N ILE A 130 8.02 16.16 -0.59
CA ILE A 130 6.96 17.09 -1.02
C ILE A 130 7.03 18.41 -0.24
N ILE A 131 7.20 18.33 1.09
CA ILE A 131 7.29 19.51 1.95
C ILE A 131 8.53 20.35 1.60
N ASN A 132 9.67 19.71 1.36
CA ASN A 132 10.90 20.42 1.00
C ASN A 132 10.79 21.11 -0.36
N PHE A 133 10.16 20.47 -1.35
CA PHE A 133 9.86 21.10 -2.64
C PHE A 133 8.95 22.32 -2.51
N ALA A 134 7.89 22.21 -1.70
CA ALA A 134 6.97 23.34 -1.46
C ALA A 134 7.69 24.53 -0.81
N LYS A 135 8.57 24.28 0.17
CA LYS A 135 9.37 25.33 0.82
C LYS A 135 10.34 26.02 -0.14
N GLN A 136 10.98 25.28 -1.04
CA GLN A 136 11.89 25.84 -2.04
C GLN A 136 11.14 26.72 -3.06
N ALA A 137 9.94 26.30 -3.48
CA ALA A 137 9.10 27.10 -4.39
C ALA A 137 8.66 28.44 -3.79
N SER A 138 8.35 28.48 -2.48
CA SER A 138 8.01 29.73 -1.77
C SER A 138 9.21 30.66 -1.53
N GLN A 139 10.44 30.14 -1.56
CA GLN A 139 11.67 30.93 -1.42
C GLN A 139 12.16 31.51 -2.77
N ALA A 140 11.77 30.90 -3.90
CA ALA A 140 12.12 31.39 -5.23
C ALA A 140 11.15 32.46 -5.77
N SER A 141 10.02 32.69 -5.09
CA SER A 141 9.01 33.70 -5.45
C SER A 141 9.10 35.01 -4.66
N ASN A 142 10.13 35.17 -3.82
CA ASN A 142 10.48 36.38 -3.08
C ASN A 142 11.83 36.92 -3.57
#